data_AF-A0AA96R6S4-F1
#
_entry.id   AF-A0AA96R6S4-F1
#
_cell.length_a   1.000
_cell.length_b   1.000
_cell.length_c   1.000
_cell.angle_alpha   90.00
_cell.angle_beta   90.00
_cell.angle_gamma   90.00
#
_symmetry.space_group_name_H-M   'P 1'
#
loop_
_entity.id
_entity.type
_entity.pdbx_description
1 polymer ?
#
loop_
_entity_poly.entity_id
_entity_poly.type
_entity_poly.pdbx_seq_one_letter_code
_entity_poly.pdbx_strand_id
1 'polypeptide(L)'
;MNAWTQTLLLIVVFGLLAGVLRWAFGNDRRAVPDYTGDDFGLLNEVALVPTEEAARILAKRLRTAGIKATAVRAPQPGAYRVMVFPADIPDAKLLLRDV
;
A
#
# COMPACT_ATOMS: atom_id res chain seq x y z
N MET A 1 46.14 8.60 -20.89
CA MET A 1 45.17 7.80 -20.11
C MET A 1 45.29 6.37 -20.58
N ASN A 2 45.54 5.43 -19.69
CA ASN A 2 45.91 4.06 -20.04
C ASN A 2 44.62 3.21 -19.93
N ALA A 3 44.43 2.19 -20.77
CA ALA A 3 43.21 1.37 -20.74
C ALA A 3 42.88 0.85 -19.32
N TRP A 4 43.91 0.45 -18.57
CA TRP A 4 43.81 0.07 -17.17
C TRP A 4 43.27 1.17 -16.24
N THR A 5 43.75 2.41 -16.40
CA THR A 5 43.27 3.54 -15.60
C THR A 5 41.82 3.89 -15.91
N GLN A 6 41.38 3.73 -17.16
CA GLN A 6 39.99 3.94 -17.54
C GLN A 6 39.07 2.87 -16.96
N THR A 7 39.47 1.59 -17.05
CA THR A 7 38.69 0.48 -16.49
C THR A 7 38.55 0.62 -14.97
N LEU A 8 39.62 0.95 -14.25
CA LEU A 8 39.58 1.17 -12.80
C LEU A 8 38.65 2.33 -12.43
N LEU A 9 38.71 3.44 -13.19
CA LEU A 9 37.84 4.59 -12.95
C LEU A 9 36.37 4.23 -13.13
N LEU A 10 36.03 3.46 -14.18
CA LEU A 10 34.65 3.00 -14.39
C LEU A 10 34.17 2.11 -13.25
N ILE A 11 34.99 1.15 -12.79
CA ILE A 11 34.63 0.27 -11.67
C ILE A 11 34.36 1.10 -10.41
N VAL A 12 35.20 2.09 -10.11
CA VAL A 12 35.01 2.97 -8.96
C VAL A 12 33.72 3.77 -9.10
N VAL A 13 33.48 4.41 -10.25
CA VAL A 13 32.29 5.23 -10.49
C VAL A 13 31.01 4.38 -10.36
N PHE A 14 30.95 3.23 -11.03
CA PHE A 14 29.77 2.36 -10.98
C PHE A 14 29.58 1.72 -9.60
N GLY A 15 30.67 1.32 -8.93
CA GLY A 15 30.60 0.77 -7.58
C GLY A 15 30.10 1.80 -6.56
N LEU A 16 30.55 3.04 -6.68
CA LEU A 16 30.14 4.14 -5.81
C LEU A 16 28.68 4.53 -6.08
N LEU A 17 28.28 4.62 -7.35
CA LEU A 17 26.89 4.84 -7.74
C LEU A 17 25.98 3.73 -7.22
N ALA A 18 26.34 2.46 -7.45
CA ALA A 18 25.58 1.31 -6.96
C ALA A 18 25.49 1.30 -5.43
N GLY A 19 26.58 1.66 -4.73
CA GLY A 19 26.61 1.80 -3.28
C GLY A 19 25.66 2.88 -2.77
N VAL A 20 25.67 4.07 -3.39
CA VAL A 20 24.77 5.17 -3.04
C VAL A 20 23.31 4.79 -3.31
N LEU A 21 23.01 4.19 -4.45
CA LEU A 21 21.65 3.72 -4.76
C LEU A 21 21.20 2.63 -3.78
N ARG A 22 22.07 1.66 -3.47
CA ARG A 22 21.81 0.60 -2.50
C ARG A 22 21.57 1.17 -1.10
N TRP A 23 22.27 2.22 -0.72
CA TRP A 23 22.09 2.88 0.57
C TRP A 23 20.79 3.71 0.61
N ALA A 24 20.56 4.54 -0.40
CA ALA A 24 19.42 5.44 -0.47
C ALA A 24 18.08 4.69 -0.69
N PHE A 25 18.07 3.68 -1.55
CA PHE A 25 16.86 2.96 -1.94
C PHE A 25 16.83 1.50 -1.49
N GLY A 26 17.96 0.91 -1.12
CA GLY A 26 18.03 -0.51 -0.77
C GLY A 26 17.63 -0.83 0.67
N ASN A 27 17.31 0.18 1.50
CA ASN A 27 16.71 0.04 2.82
C ASN A 27 15.19 0.32 2.82
N ASP A 28 14.55 0.43 1.65
CA ASP A 28 13.09 0.40 1.58
C ASP A 28 12.60 -0.98 2.02
N ARG A 29 12.40 -1.14 3.33
CA ARG A 29 11.72 -2.27 3.96
C ARG A 29 10.22 -2.29 3.64
N ARG A 30 9.75 -1.41 2.76
CA ARG A 30 8.36 -1.32 2.29
C ARG A 30 8.31 -1.01 0.79
N ALA A 31 8.66 -1.99 -0.02
CA ALA A 31 8.30 -1.99 -1.45
C ALA A 31 8.20 -3.41 -2.05
N VAL A 32 7.98 -4.43 -1.21
CA VAL A 32 7.45 -5.71 -1.70
C VAL A 32 6.02 -5.76 -1.19
N PRO A 33 5.01 -5.63 -2.05
CA PRO A 33 3.63 -5.94 -1.68
C PRO A 33 3.65 -7.34 -1.05
N ASP A 34 3.14 -7.48 0.17
CA ASP A 34 2.96 -8.82 0.72
C ASP A 34 1.96 -9.55 -0.20
N TYR A 35 2.44 -10.57 -0.91
CA TYR A 35 1.64 -11.33 -1.88
C TYR A 35 0.54 -12.16 -1.21
N THR A 36 0.39 -12.04 0.12
CA THR A 36 -0.76 -12.53 0.90
C THR A 36 -2.06 -11.84 0.53
N GLY A 37 -2.01 -10.65 -0.11
CA GLY A 37 -3.21 -9.88 -0.46
C GLY A 37 -3.87 -9.22 0.75
N ASP A 38 -3.16 -9.14 1.87
CA ASP A 38 -3.60 -8.45 3.09
C ASP A 38 -2.99 -7.05 3.23
N ASP A 39 -1.89 -6.76 2.54
CA ASP A 39 -1.22 -5.46 2.58
C ASP A 39 -1.61 -4.58 1.38
N PHE A 40 -2.60 -3.72 1.58
CA PHE A 40 -3.05 -2.73 0.58
C PHE A 40 -2.28 -1.41 0.66
N GLY A 41 -1.12 -1.40 1.32
CA GLY A 41 -0.24 -0.25 1.46
C GLY A 41 -0.89 0.90 2.23
N LEU A 42 -1.42 1.89 1.52
CA LEU A 42 -2.00 3.11 2.10
C LEU A 42 -3.46 2.96 2.54
N LEU A 43 -4.07 1.78 2.41
CA LEU A 43 -5.45 1.54 2.80
C LEU A 43 -5.50 0.61 4.01
N ASN A 44 -6.36 0.97 4.97
CA ASN A 44 -6.59 0.21 6.19
C ASN A 44 -8.02 -0.31 6.21
N GLU A 45 -8.19 -1.56 6.63
CA GLU A 45 -9.49 -2.19 6.81
C GLU A 45 -10.27 -1.51 7.95
N VAL A 46 -11.51 -1.13 7.68
CA VAL A 46 -12.44 -0.58 8.69
C VAL A 46 -13.66 -1.47 8.93
N ALA A 47 -14.00 -2.33 7.98
CA ALA A 47 -15.07 -3.32 8.12
C ALA A 47 -14.87 -4.52 7.20
N LEU A 48 -15.34 -5.67 7.66
CA LEU A 48 -15.45 -6.92 6.90
C LEU A 48 -16.93 -7.30 6.79
N VAL A 49 -17.41 -7.55 5.57
CA VAL A 49 -18.83 -7.81 5.28
C VAL A 49 -19.00 -9.05 4.38
N PRO A 50 -20.10 -9.82 4.52
CA PRO A 50 -20.27 -11.12 3.85
C PRO A 50 -20.85 -11.05 2.43
N THR A 51 -21.02 -9.84 1.85
CA THR A 51 -21.52 -9.68 0.47
C THR A 51 -20.89 -8.47 -0.22
N GLU A 52 -20.79 -8.54 -1.54
CA GLU A 52 -20.25 -7.45 -2.37
C GLU A 52 -21.15 -6.22 -2.30
N GLU A 53 -22.46 -6.44 -2.38
CA GLU A 53 -23.50 -5.42 -2.23
C GLU A 53 -23.38 -4.65 -0.91
N ALA A 54 -23.20 -5.35 0.21
CA ALA A 54 -23.01 -4.68 1.51
C ALA A 54 -21.75 -3.82 1.50
N ALA A 55 -20.65 -4.34 0.94
CA ALA A 55 -19.39 -3.60 0.83
C ALA A 55 -19.53 -2.34 -0.04
N ARG A 56 -20.23 -2.46 -1.18
CA ARG A 56 -20.54 -1.35 -2.09
C ARG A 56 -21.39 -0.27 -1.40
N ILE A 57 -22.43 -0.67 -0.67
CA ILE A 57 -23.31 0.26 0.05
C ILE A 57 -22.52 1.01 1.12
N LEU A 58 -21.71 0.29 1.89
CA LEU A 58 -20.91 0.86 2.98
C LEU A 58 -19.84 1.83 2.44
N ALA A 59 -19.14 1.43 1.38
CA ALA A 59 -18.18 2.30 0.70
C ALA A 59 -18.86 3.53 0.10
N LYS A 60 -20.08 3.40 -0.45
CA LYS A 60 -20.85 4.54 -0.95
C LYS A 60 -21.23 5.51 0.18
N ARG A 61 -21.68 5.00 1.33
CA ARG A 61 -22.02 5.83 2.50
C ARG A 61 -20.82 6.65 2.98
N LEU A 62 -19.66 6.00 3.11
CA LEU A 62 -18.41 6.68 3.48
C LEU A 62 -18.02 7.76 2.47
N ARG A 63 -18.12 7.47 1.15
CA ARG A 63 -17.84 8.46 0.09
C ARG A 63 -18.80 9.65 0.13
N THR A 64 -20.08 9.43 0.41
CA THR A 64 -21.07 10.50 0.58
C THR A 64 -20.71 11.42 1.75
N ALA A 65 -20.10 10.87 2.81
CA ALA A 65 -19.58 11.63 3.93
C ALA A 65 -18.20 12.28 3.67
N GLY A 66 -17.67 12.21 2.44
CA GLY A 66 -16.38 12.77 2.06
C GLY A 66 -15.17 11.86 2.32
N ILE A 67 -15.38 10.65 2.86
CA ILE A 67 -14.31 9.70 3.18
C ILE A 67 -14.00 8.83 1.95
N LYS A 68 -12.73 8.79 1.56
CA LYS A 68 -12.29 7.95 0.43
C LYS A 68 -12.27 6.48 0.85
N ALA A 69 -13.26 5.73 0.36
CA ALA A 69 -13.44 4.33 0.68
C ALA A 69 -13.43 3.41 -0.56
N THR A 70 -12.80 2.24 -0.43
CA THR A 70 -12.71 1.21 -1.46
C THR A 70 -13.18 -0.13 -0.89
N ALA A 71 -13.99 -0.86 -1.67
CA ALA A 71 -14.40 -2.22 -1.36
C ALA A 71 -13.51 -3.19 -2.12
N VAL A 72 -12.97 -4.21 -1.44
CA VAL A 72 -12.07 -5.21 -2.01
C VAL A 72 -12.49 -6.59 -1.55
N ARG A 73 -12.31 -7.62 -2.38
CA ARG A 73 -12.59 -9.00 -1.98
C ARG A 73 -11.58 -9.44 -0.91
N ALA A 74 -12.07 -10.04 0.16
CA ALA A 74 -11.22 -10.62 1.20
C ALA A 74 -10.68 -11.99 0.76
N PRO A 75 -9.62 -12.51 1.39
CA PRO A 75 -9.12 -13.87 1.13
C PRO A 75 -10.17 -14.96 1.41
N GLN A 76 -11.10 -14.70 2.33
CA GLN A 76 -12.17 -15.65 2.67
C GLN A 76 -13.27 -15.62 1.59
N PRO A 77 -13.76 -16.79 1.13
CA PRO A 77 -14.84 -16.87 0.16
C PRO A 77 -16.09 -16.14 0.63
N GLY A 78 -16.60 -15.22 -0.20
CA GLY A 78 -17.81 -14.46 0.10
C GLY A 78 -17.60 -13.26 1.03
N ALA A 79 -16.41 -13.04 1.58
CA ALA A 79 -16.14 -11.87 2.40
C ALA A 79 -15.53 -10.72 1.57
N TYR A 80 -15.85 -9.50 1.97
CA TYR A 80 -15.40 -8.26 1.37
C TYR A 80 -14.92 -7.31 2.46
N ARG A 81 -13.81 -6.65 2.20
CA ARG A 81 -13.22 -5.62 3.06
C ARG A 81 -13.61 -4.24 2.56
N VAL A 82 -13.96 -3.36 3.47
CA VAL A 82 -14.09 -1.93 3.20
C VAL A 82 -12.88 -1.24 3.80
N MET A 83 -12.16 -0.50 2.97
CA MET A 83 -10.89 0.11 3.34
C MET A 83 -10.90 1.61 3.10
N VAL A 84 -10.16 2.33 3.94
CA VAL A 84 -9.99 3.79 3.91
C VAL A 84 -8.53 4.18 4.12
N PHE A 85 -8.19 5.44 3.85
CA PHE A 85 -6.86 5.95 4.15
C PHE A 85 -6.64 6.12 5.66
N PRO A 86 -5.39 5.99 6.16
CA PRO A 86 -5.09 6.05 7.58
C PRO A 86 -5.61 7.29 8.30
N ALA A 87 -5.60 8.44 7.61
CA ALA A 87 -6.08 9.71 8.15
C ALA A 87 -7.58 9.68 8.48
N ASP A 88 -8.37 8.91 7.73
CA ASP A 88 -9.84 8.89 7.82
C ASP A 88 -10.36 7.73 8.69
N ILE A 89 -9.47 6.92 9.30
CA ILE A 89 -9.87 5.76 10.12
C ILE A 89 -10.80 6.15 11.27
N PRO A 90 -10.51 7.19 12.08
CA PRO A 90 -11.37 7.53 13.21
C PRO A 90 -12.78 7.91 12.77
N ASP A 91 -12.89 8.74 11.73
CA ASP A 91 -14.16 9.23 11.20
C ASP A 91 -14.96 8.10 10.54
N ALA A 92 -14.28 7.22 9.81
CA ALA A 92 -14.90 6.03 9.23
C ALA A 92 -15.48 5.12 10.31
N LYS A 93 -14.71 4.81 11.37
CA LYS A 93 -15.19 3.97 12.48
C LYS A 93 -16.38 4.60 13.20
N LEU A 94 -16.39 5.93 13.35
CA LEU A 94 -17.51 6.64 13.95
C LEU A 94 -18.79 6.47 13.12
N LEU A 95 -18.72 6.72 11.81
CA LEU A 95 -19.87 6.60 10.89
C LEU A 95 -20.39 5.17 10.75
N LEU A 96 -19.52 4.17 10.91
CA LEU A 96 -19.87 2.76 10.81
C LEU A 96 -20.49 2.19 12.09
N ARG A 97 -20.30 2.85 13.23
CA ARG A 97 -20.87 2.41 14.51
C ARG A 97 -22.39 2.58 14.58
N ASP A 98 -22.93 3.48 13.77
CA ASP A 98 -24.36 3.80 13.69
C ASP A 98 -25.09 2.97 12.61
N VAL A 99 -24.62 1.76 12.31
CA VAL A 99 -25.17 0.84 11.30
C VAL A 99 -25.59 -0.48 11.95
#